data_AF-A0A5E4LPF0-F1
#
_entry.id   AF-A0A5E4LPF0-F1
#
_cell.length_a   1.000
_cell.length_b   1.000
_cell.length_c   1.000
_cell.angle_alpha   90.00
_cell.angle_beta   90.00
_cell.angle_gamma   90.00
#
_symmetry.space_group_name_H-M   'P 1'
#
loop_
_entity.id
_entity.type
_entity.pdbx_description
1 polymer ?
#
loop_
_entity_poly.entity_id
_entity_poly.type
_entity_poly.pdbx_seq_one_letter_code
_entity_poly.pdbx_strand_id
1 'polypeptide(L)'
;MDGKILAIALLACALLLFGCSGSQSQQQPAQQPAANQSLAQKEAATLLLSSFDRGAALSSYSLAYTDSQGNRSSSYEIISNSTDSYVSISNELGKYEAFFHANESQNQICFTNKESQTACTLVVKNESTEQNANNMKAYLISAKSYLDEKSQTQRLINYGVIRFTGPVADEQAGAFSTKKVQYTLSYGNLTVNQLSSIGISPSSPELAYTNQVITYWFDRQTGLLVKGKISYSDAGQDVSFQREFTRIQAGSATLQQPAAPLSTKAQFFNFVSKAEKDYTEMAACASKQGAEQDTCYKTAAVNNNDASICTKISNTTAAEQCVVAAAQATADASLCALLPSLSDDCYIAVAGENGDSNLCKSLKNTSLGSDCIAAAASGKQKQDELEQQKQQQENAHNCALGADCETAGNANQYCIPRNSNLTLPINNFSTYACLKDVPCGCNAGFCAFAKNETYYSCVDAVEDKEFKAYIEALAHPANATNETGGANSSG
;
A
#
# COMPACT_ATOMS: atom_id res chain seq x y z
N MET A 1 -0.69 -4.48 -3.11
CA MET A 1 -1.50 -3.89 -4.20
C MET A 1 -0.57 -3.56 -5.36
N ASP A 2 -0.87 -3.99 -6.57
CA ASP A 2 -0.11 -3.57 -7.75
C ASP A 2 -0.34 -2.06 -7.96
N GLY A 3 0.61 -1.23 -7.52
CA GLY A 3 0.52 0.24 -7.58
C GLY A 3 0.29 0.81 -8.98
N LYS A 4 0.39 -0.05 -10.02
CA LYS A 4 0.13 0.28 -11.42
C LYS A 4 -1.36 0.48 -11.72
N ILE A 5 -2.29 -0.19 -11.04
CA ILE A 5 -3.72 -0.11 -11.38
C ILE A 5 -4.35 1.18 -10.82
N LEU A 6 -3.95 1.63 -9.62
CA LEU A 6 -4.38 2.92 -9.09
C LEU A 6 -3.74 4.09 -9.84
N ALA A 7 -2.52 3.90 -10.35
CA ALA A 7 -1.89 4.84 -11.24
C ALA A 7 -2.72 5.00 -12.53
N ILE A 8 -3.31 3.97 -13.13
CA ILE A 8 -4.02 4.09 -14.43
C ILE A 8 -5.32 4.92 -14.35
N ALA A 9 -6.08 4.80 -13.26
CA ALA A 9 -7.29 5.62 -13.07
C ALA A 9 -6.97 7.08 -12.71
N LEU A 10 -5.84 7.32 -12.04
CA LEU A 10 -5.31 8.67 -11.84
C LEU A 10 -4.59 9.18 -13.08
N LEU A 11 -3.91 8.36 -13.87
CA LEU A 11 -3.18 8.69 -15.11
C LEU A 11 -4.15 9.09 -16.23
N ALA A 12 -5.36 8.55 -16.27
CA ALA A 12 -6.42 9.05 -17.15
C ALA A 12 -6.93 10.47 -16.78
N CYS A 13 -6.54 11.01 -15.61
CA CYS A 13 -6.77 12.39 -15.16
C CYS A 13 -5.48 13.13 -14.73
N ALA A 14 -4.29 12.52 -14.81
CA ALA A 14 -3.02 12.97 -14.21
C ALA A 14 -1.76 12.37 -14.87
N LEU A 15 -1.83 11.90 -16.12
CA LEU A 15 -0.65 11.77 -16.98
C LEU A 15 -0.14 13.17 -17.26
N LEU A 16 0.82 13.72 -16.51
CA LEU A 16 1.76 14.78 -16.95
C LEU A 16 2.68 15.28 -15.80
N LEU A 17 3.65 14.46 -15.35
CA LEU A 17 4.77 14.93 -14.52
C LEU A 17 6.11 14.31 -14.92
N PHE A 18 6.50 14.36 -16.19
CA PHE A 18 7.93 14.36 -16.58
C PHE A 18 8.11 15.12 -17.90
N GLY A 19 8.64 16.34 -17.82
CA GLY A 19 8.99 17.15 -18.97
C GLY A 19 10.45 16.94 -19.38
N CYS A 20 10.68 16.47 -20.61
CA CYS A 20 11.91 16.76 -21.33
C CYS A 20 11.67 18.02 -22.17
N SER A 21 12.26 19.14 -21.77
CA SER A 21 12.27 20.39 -22.53
C SER A 21 13.36 20.34 -23.60
N GLY A 22 12.95 20.05 -24.84
CA GLY A 22 13.78 20.20 -26.03
C GLY A 22 12.92 20.51 -27.25
N SER A 23 12.69 21.80 -27.53
CA SER A 23 11.90 22.25 -28.67
C SER A 23 12.78 22.40 -29.92
N GLN A 24 12.67 21.46 -30.86
CA GLN A 24 13.02 21.68 -32.26
C GLN A 24 11.74 21.79 -33.09
N SER A 25 11.60 22.88 -33.83
CA SER A 25 10.47 23.13 -34.73
C SER A 25 10.64 22.33 -36.02
N GLN A 26 9.95 21.20 -36.14
CA GLN A 26 9.73 20.55 -37.44
C GLN A 26 8.34 20.92 -37.96
N GLN A 27 8.29 21.36 -39.23
CA GLN A 27 7.04 21.67 -39.93
C GLN A 27 6.21 20.38 -40.09
N GLN A 28 5.02 20.37 -39.48
CA GLN A 28 4.05 19.27 -39.60
C GLN A 28 3.37 19.27 -40.98
N PRO A 29 3.10 18.10 -41.58
CA PRO A 29 2.33 17.97 -42.80
C PRO A 29 0.89 18.47 -42.62
N ALA A 30 0.32 19.06 -43.68
CA ALA A 30 -1.00 19.68 -43.71
C ALA A 30 -2.10 18.69 -43.29
N GLN A 31 -2.66 18.89 -42.10
CA GLN A 31 -3.80 18.14 -41.57
C GLN A 31 -5.07 18.53 -42.32
N GLN A 32 -5.92 17.55 -42.66
CA GLN A 32 -7.30 17.84 -43.10
C GLN A 32 -8.02 18.62 -41.99
N PRO A 33 -8.56 19.81 -42.27
CA PRO A 33 -9.10 20.69 -41.24
C PRO A 33 -10.31 20.05 -40.56
N ALA A 34 -10.43 20.27 -39.25
CA ALA A 34 -11.55 19.91 -38.38
C ALA A 34 -12.90 20.59 -38.73
N ALA A 35 -13.11 20.95 -40.00
CA ALA A 35 -14.14 21.86 -40.48
C ALA A 35 -15.59 21.33 -40.40
N ASN A 36 -15.80 20.06 -40.01
CA ASN A 36 -17.12 19.41 -39.99
C ASN A 36 -17.65 19.07 -38.59
N GLN A 37 -17.13 19.68 -37.51
CA GLN A 37 -17.75 19.51 -36.19
C GLN A 37 -19.15 20.14 -36.15
N SER A 38 -20.14 19.38 -35.70
CA SER A 38 -21.51 19.89 -35.53
C SER A 38 -21.55 20.98 -34.44
N LEU A 39 -22.58 21.83 -34.46
CA LEU A 39 -22.77 22.86 -33.43
C LEU A 39 -22.79 22.26 -32.01
N ALA A 40 -23.43 21.11 -31.86
CA ALA A 40 -23.49 20.37 -30.59
C ALA A 40 -22.10 19.90 -30.12
N GLN A 41 -21.23 19.46 -31.04
CA GLN A 41 -19.86 19.07 -30.70
C GLN A 41 -19.02 20.29 -30.28
N LYS A 42 -19.22 21.44 -30.92
CA LYS A 42 -18.55 22.70 -30.52
C LYS A 42 -18.98 23.16 -29.13
N GLU A 43 -20.27 23.05 -28.81
CA GLU A 43 -20.79 23.37 -27.48
C GLU A 43 -20.18 22.45 -26.40
N ALA A 44 -20.16 21.15 -26.64
CA ALA A 44 -19.56 20.16 -25.74
C ALA A 44 -18.06 20.41 -25.52
N ALA A 45 -17.31 20.68 -26.60
CA ALA A 45 -15.89 21.05 -26.52
C ALA A 45 -15.67 22.33 -25.71
N THR A 46 -16.49 23.36 -25.94
CA THR A 46 -16.41 24.64 -25.21
C THR A 46 -16.68 24.44 -23.71
N LEU A 47 -17.69 23.65 -23.36
CA LEU A 47 -18.01 23.35 -21.97
C LEU A 47 -16.85 22.60 -21.28
N LEU A 48 -16.31 21.56 -21.93
CA LEU A 48 -15.15 20.80 -21.44
C LEU A 48 -13.94 21.71 -21.23
N LEU A 49 -13.53 22.45 -22.26
CA LEU A 49 -12.31 23.27 -22.21
C LEU A 49 -12.43 24.43 -21.21
N SER A 50 -13.59 25.06 -21.12
CA SER A 50 -13.82 26.15 -20.16
C SER A 50 -13.89 25.66 -18.71
N SER A 51 -14.19 24.38 -18.48
CA SER A 51 -14.13 23.80 -17.12
C SER A 51 -12.70 23.81 -16.58
N PHE A 52 -11.70 23.64 -17.46
CA PHE A 52 -10.31 23.70 -17.04
C PHE A 52 -9.88 25.13 -16.67
N ASP A 53 -10.36 26.13 -17.39
CA ASP A 53 -10.11 27.54 -17.03
C ASP A 53 -10.68 27.87 -15.65
N ARG A 54 -11.86 27.35 -15.34
CA ARG A 54 -12.52 27.55 -14.05
C ARG A 54 -11.81 26.82 -12.92
N GLY A 55 -11.34 25.59 -13.16
CA GLY A 55 -10.49 24.87 -12.23
C GLY A 55 -9.16 25.59 -11.98
N ALA A 56 -8.54 26.12 -13.04
CA ALA A 56 -7.29 26.88 -12.93
C ALA A 56 -7.43 28.20 -12.16
N ALA A 57 -8.64 28.78 -12.13
CA ALA A 57 -8.93 30.00 -11.38
C ALA A 57 -9.13 29.76 -9.88
N LEU A 58 -9.15 28.51 -9.41
CA LEU A 58 -9.29 28.19 -7.98
C LEU A 58 -7.96 28.46 -7.24
N SER A 59 -7.93 29.49 -6.41
CA SER A 59 -6.80 29.80 -5.51
C SER A 59 -6.98 29.21 -4.10
N SER A 60 -8.22 28.93 -3.72
CA SER A 60 -8.59 28.28 -2.47
C SER A 60 -9.87 27.46 -2.68
N TYR A 61 -9.92 26.26 -2.09
CA TYR A 61 -11.00 25.32 -2.31
C TYR A 61 -11.11 24.24 -1.23
N SER A 62 -12.29 23.63 -1.13
CA SER A 62 -12.56 22.38 -0.43
C SER A 62 -13.31 21.43 -1.34
N LEU A 63 -12.76 20.23 -1.53
CA LEU A 63 -13.31 19.16 -2.35
C LEU A 63 -13.52 17.94 -1.48
N ALA A 64 -14.61 17.23 -1.74
CA ALA A 64 -14.78 15.87 -1.28
C ALA A 64 -15.37 15.05 -2.42
N TYR A 65 -14.80 13.88 -2.69
CA TYR A 65 -15.26 12.98 -3.75
C TYR A 65 -14.96 11.53 -3.42
N THR A 66 -15.61 10.64 -4.17
CA THR A 66 -15.37 9.21 -4.12
C THR A 66 -14.97 8.72 -5.50
N ASP A 67 -13.88 7.94 -5.57
CA ASP A 67 -13.52 7.17 -6.74
C ASP A 67 -13.96 5.71 -6.53
N SER A 68 -14.59 5.12 -7.54
CA SER A 68 -15.01 3.71 -7.54
C SER A 68 -14.57 2.98 -8.80
N GLN A 69 -14.14 1.73 -8.61
CA GLN A 69 -13.77 0.80 -9.68
C GLN A 69 -14.23 -0.61 -9.27
N GLY A 70 -15.24 -1.13 -9.95
CA GLY A 70 -15.88 -2.38 -9.56
C GLY A 70 -16.48 -2.29 -8.15
N ASN A 71 -16.06 -3.17 -7.24
CA ASN A 71 -16.48 -3.19 -5.83
C ASN A 71 -15.58 -2.36 -4.90
N ARG A 72 -14.51 -1.75 -5.42
CA ARG A 72 -13.58 -0.95 -4.63
C ARG A 72 -13.95 0.52 -4.70
N SER A 73 -13.80 1.19 -3.57
CA SER A 73 -14.08 2.61 -3.43
C SER A 73 -13.01 3.28 -2.58
N SER A 74 -12.65 4.51 -2.90
CA SER A 74 -11.80 5.36 -2.09
C SER A 74 -12.42 6.75 -2.00
N SER A 75 -12.46 7.32 -0.80
CA SER A 75 -12.97 8.65 -0.55
C SER A 75 -11.82 9.62 -0.35
N TYR A 76 -11.98 10.83 -0.86
CA TYR A 76 -10.98 11.86 -0.88
C TYR A 76 -11.53 13.12 -0.26
N GLU A 77 -10.72 13.78 0.55
CA GLU A 77 -10.98 15.13 1.03
C GLU A 77 -9.74 15.98 0.76
N ILE A 78 -9.93 17.09 0.04
CA ILE A 78 -8.83 17.95 -0.38
C ILE A 78 -9.20 19.37 -0.03
N ILE A 79 -8.33 20.02 0.72
CA ILE A 79 -8.50 21.41 1.09
C ILE A 79 -7.22 22.14 0.70
N SER A 80 -7.35 23.27 0.03
CA SER A 80 -6.22 24.17 -0.15
C SER A 80 -6.67 25.58 0.12
N ASN A 81 -5.89 26.30 0.91
CA ASN A 81 -5.94 27.75 0.92
C ASN A 81 -4.67 28.27 0.21
N SER A 82 -4.43 29.57 0.25
CA SER A 82 -3.27 30.19 -0.43
C SER A 82 -1.91 29.85 0.20
N THR A 83 -1.89 29.33 1.43
CA THR A 83 -0.65 29.09 2.20
C THR A 83 -0.43 27.61 2.52
N ASP A 84 -1.50 26.89 2.78
CA ASP A 84 -1.51 25.54 3.33
C ASP A 84 -2.51 24.67 2.58
N SER A 85 -2.25 23.37 2.56
CA SER A 85 -3.12 22.39 1.92
C SER A 85 -3.21 21.11 2.76
N TYR A 86 -4.29 20.38 2.56
CA TYR A 86 -4.58 19.10 3.19
C TYR A 86 -5.13 18.14 2.16
N VAL A 87 -4.65 16.91 2.19
CA VAL A 87 -5.13 15.81 1.36
C VAL A 87 -5.40 14.64 2.28
N SER A 88 -6.59 14.07 2.18
CA SER A 88 -6.98 12.86 2.87
C SER A 88 -7.53 11.85 1.88
N ILE A 89 -7.06 10.60 2.01
CA ILE A 89 -7.44 9.47 1.18
C ILE A 89 -7.86 8.35 2.13
N SER A 90 -9.15 8.02 2.12
CA SER A 90 -9.71 6.91 2.90
C SER A 90 -10.06 5.76 1.98
N ASN A 91 -9.56 4.57 2.27
CA ASN A 91 -9.86 3.35 1.52
C ASN A 91 -9.92 2.15 2.47
N GLU A 92 -9.89 0.93 1.90
CA GLU A 92 -9.95 -0.29 2.70
C GLU A 92 -8.69 -0.59 3.53
N LEU A 93 -7.57 0.12 3.36
CA LEU A 93 -6.38 0.01 4.22
C LEU A 93 -6.54 0.87 5.49
N GLY A 94 -7.21 2.01 5.36
CA GLY A 94 -7.25 3.04 6.37
C GLY A 94 -7.35 4.41 5.73
N LYS A 95 -6.86 5.42 6.43
CA LYS A 95 -6.88 6.82 6.00
C LYS A 95 -5.47 7.38 5.99
N TYR A 96 -5.01 7.83 4.82
CA TYR A 96 -3.78 8.60 4.65
C TYR A 96 -4.11 10.08 4.67
N GLU A 97 -3.37 10.86 5.43
CA GLU A 97 -3.52 12.30 5.52
C GLU A 97 -2.16 12.97 5.27
N ALA A 98 -2.15 14.07 4.53
CA ALA A 98 -0.98 14.89 4.31
C ALA A 98 -1.33 16.35 4.52
N PHE A 99 -0.51 17.03 5.32
CA PHE A 99 -0.64 18.44 5.65
C PHE A 99 0.57 19.16 5.08
N PHE A 100 0.29 20.13 4.21
CA PHE A 100 1.29 20.92 3.52
C PHE A 100 1.21 22.34 4.02
N HIS A 101 2.34 22.87 4.47
CA HIS A 101 2.44 24.22 5.01
C HIS A 101 3.31 25.10 4.12
N ALA A 102 3.14 26.42 4.24
CA ALA A 102 4.01 27.38 3.58
C ALA A 102 5.49 27.15 3.95
N ASN A 103 5.76 26.74 5.19
CA ASN A 103 7.06 26.22 5.60
C ASN A 103 7.10 24.70 5.39
N GLU A 104 7.81 24.25 4.35
CA GLU A 104 7.92 22.83 4.00
C GLU A 104 8.48 21.96 5.14
N SER A 105 9.25 22.52 6.09
CA SER A 105 9.78 21.76 7.23
C SER A 105 8.70 21.35 8.23
N GLN A 106 7.49 21.90 8.10
CA GLN A 106 6.32 21.57 8.91
C GLN A 106 5.40 20.58 8.20
N ASN A 107 5.67 20.22 6.95
CA ASN A 107 4.87 19.24 6.23
C ASN A 107 4.83 17.94 7.01
N GLN A 108 3.64 17.35 7.08
CA GLN A 108 3.38 16.17 7.90
C GLN A 108 2.56 15.17 7.10
N ILE A 109 2.86 13.89 7.28
CA ILE A 109 2.02 12.80 6.81
C ILE A 109 1.54 11.99 8.01
N CYS A 110 0.29 11.55 7.94
CA CYS A 110 -0.34 10.70 8.93
C CYS A 110 -0.99 9.51 8.25
N PHE A 111 -1.06 8.40 8.97
CA PHE A 111 -1.82 7.24 8.57
C PHE A 111 -2.65 6.78 9.76
N THR A 112 -3.94 6.61 9.55
CA THR A 112 -4.90 6.04 10.50
C THR A 112 -5.31 4.66 10.00
N ASN A 113 -5.03 3.60 10.78
CA ASN A 113 -5.46 2.25 10.44
C ASN A 113 -6.96 2.05 10.77
N LYS A 114 -7.49 0.84 10.52
CA LYS A 114 -8.91 0.51 10.81
C LYS A 114 -9.27 0.52 12.30
N GLU A 115 -8.29 0.28 13.17
CA GLU A 115 -8.44 0.35 14.62
C GLU A 115 -8.47 1.80 15.13
N SER A 116 -8.51 2.80 14.23
CA SER A 116 -8.44 4.23 14.54
C SER A 116 -7.15 4.66 15.23
N GLN A 117 -6.12 3.82 15.21
CA GLN A 117 -4.78 4.20 15.64
C GLN A 117 -4.16 5.08 14.57
N THR A 118 -3.58 6.19 14.97
CA THR A 118 -2.97 7.15 14.05
C THR A 118 -1.49 7.32 14.37
N ALA A 119 -0.64 7.14 13.35
CA ALA A 119 0.77 7.50 13.41
C ALA A 119 1.02 8.68 12.47
N CYS A 120 1.84 9.62 12.91
CA CYS A 120 2.20 10.79 12.15
C CYS A 120 3.70 11.05 12.20
N THR A 121 4.26 11.57 11.11
CA THR A 121 5.67 11.95 11.03
C THR A 121 5.86 13.18 10.14
N LEU A 122 6.93 13.93 10.37
CA LEU A 122 7.31 15.06 9.52
C LEU A 122 7.88 14.57 8.20
N VAL A 123 7.68 15.35 7.14
CA VAL A 123 8.26 15.08 5.82
C VAL A 123 9.72 15.52 5.82
N VAL A 124 10.63 14.56 5.69
CA VAL A 124 12.07 14.81 5.58
C VAL A 124 12.50 14.67 4.12
N LYS A 125 13.36 15.60 3.65
CA LYS A 125 13.88 15.64 2.27
C LYS A 125 14.80 14.45 1.97
N ASN A 126 14.74 13.95 0.74
CA ASN A 126 15.47 12.79 0.20
C ASN A 126 15.13 11.46 0.88
N GLU A 127 13.91 11.32 1.38
CA GLU A 127 13.46 10.12 2.06
C GLU A 127 12.11 9.63 1.51
N SER A 128 11.74 8.39 1.88
CA SER A 128 10.44 7.81 1.53
C SER A 128 9.25 8.65 1.98
N THR A 129 9.39 9.45 3.06
CA THR A 129 8.34 10.39 3.51
C THR A 129 8.09 11.49 2.48
N GLU A 130 9.13 11.98 1.80
CA GLU A 130 8.99 12.99 0.75
C GLU A 130 8.33 12.39 -0.49
N GLN A 131 8.69 11.16 -0.88
CA GLN A 131 8.02 10.49 -1.97
C GLN A 131 6.51 10.33 -1.71
N ASN A 132 6.14 9.88 -0.51
CA ASN A 132 4.73 9.76 -0.11
C ASN A 132 4.02 11.11 -0.09
N ALA A 133 4.67 12.14 0.47
CA ALA A 133 4.16 13.50 0.47
C ALA A 133 3.96 14.04 -0.95
N ASN A 134 4.90 13.79 -1.87
CA ASN A 134 4.80 14.21 -3.27
C ASN A 134 3.69 13.47 -4.01
N ASN A 135 3.49 12.18 -3.74
CA ASN A 135 2.34 11.43 -4.26
C ASN A 135 1.02 12.04 -3.77
N MET A 136 0.95 12.46 -2.50
CA MET A 136 -0.22 13.13 -1.94
C MET A 136 -0.41 14.54 -2.53
N LYS A 137 0.66 15.29 -2.79
CA LYS A 137 0.60 16.60 -3.47
C LYS A 137 0.02 16.52 -4.87
N ALA A 138 0.17 15.38 -5.56
CA ALA A 138 -0.38 15.19 -6.91
C ALA A 138 -1.92 15.29 -6.97
N TYR A 139 -2.61 15.14 -5.83
CA TYR A 139 -4.05 15.34 -5.74
C TYR A 139 -4.45 16.81 -5.58
N LEU A 140 -3.50 17.69 -5.24
CA LEU A 140 -3.78 19.12 -5.18
C LEU A 140 -4.01 19.67 -6.58
N ILE A 141 -5.08 20.45 -6.70
CA ILE A 141 -5.37 21.22 -7.89
C ILE A 141 -4.35 22.34 -7.98
N SER A 142 -3.65 22.41 -9.11
CA SER A 142 -2.84 23.57 -9.47
C SER A 142 -3.34 24.20 -10.76
N ALA A 143 -3.24 25.53 -10.85
CA ALA A 143 -3.56 26.26 -12.08
C ALA A 143 -2.77 25.71 -13.28
N LYS A 144 -1.50 25.38 -13.07
CA LYS A 144 -0.64 24.79 -14.09
C LYS A 144 -1.19 23.46 -14.59
N SER A 145 -1.55 22.53 -13.69
CA SER A 145 -2.07 21.21 -14.06
C SER A 145 -3.33 21.34 -14.94
N TYR A 146 -4.25 22.24 -14.58
CA TYR A 146 -5.46 22.50 -15.37
C TYR A 146 -5.17 23.09 -16.75
N LEU A 147 -4.23 24.03 -16.86
CA LEU A 147 -3.87 24.64 -18.14
C LEU A 147 -3.12 23.67 -19.06
N ASP A 148 -2.27 22.80 -18.49
CA ASP A 148 -1.60 21.73 -19.22
C ASP A 148 -2.64 20.73 -19.76
N GLU A 149 -3.59 20.30 -18.92
CA GLU A 149 -4.68 19.40 -19.29
C GLU A 149 -5.59 20.01 -20.38
N LYS A 150 -5.92 21.30 -20.27
CA LYS A 150 -6.65 22.04 -21.31
C LYS A 150 -5.91 22.01 -22.64
N SER A 151 -4.61 22.30 -22.62
CA SER A 151 -3.75 22.33 -23.81
C SER A 151 -3.69 20.96 -24.48
N GLN A 152 -3.55 19.89 -23.69
CA GLN A 152 -3.57 18.51 -24.18
C GLN A 152 -4.93 18.11 -24.74
N THR A 153 -6.01 18.37 -24.00
CA THR A 153 -7.39 18.11 -24.47
C THR A 153 -7.68 18.84 -25.77
N GLN A 154 -7.27 20.10 -25.91
CA GLN A 154 -7.41 20.85 -27.16
C GLN A 154 -6.66 20.19 -28.32
N ARG A 155 -5.43 19.69 -28.10
CA ARG A 155 -4.68 18.93 -29.13
C ARG A 155 -5.42 17.64 -29.52
N LEU A 156 -5.95 16.90 -28.55
CA LEU A 156 -6.72 15.68 -28.80
C LEU A 156 -8.00 15.93 -29.60
N ILE A 157 -8.70 17.03 -29.32
CA ILE A 157 -9.85 17.50 -30.11
C ILE A 157 -9.40 17.83 -31.54
N ASN A 158 -8.29 18.58 -31.68
CA ASN A 158 -7.78 19.01 -32.99
C ASN A 158 -7.30 17.82 -33.84
N TYR A 159 -6.73 16.79 -33.23
CA TYR A 159 -6.32 15.55 -33.90
C TYR A 159 -7.49 14.59 -34.17
N GLY A 160 -8.71 14.90 -33.73
CA GLY A 160 -9.89 14.05 -33.92
C GLY A 160 -9.88 12.77 -33.08
N VAL A 161 -9.07 12.73 -32.03
CA VAL A 161 -8.99 11.64 -31.04
C VAL A 161 -10.22 11.67 -30.15
N ILE A 162 -10.59 12.87 -29.68
CA ILE A 162 -11.83 13.10 -28.93
C ILE A 162 -12.98 13.29 -29.92
N ARG A 163 -14.01 12.45 -29.79
CA ARG A 163 -15.24 12.54 -30.59
C ARG A 163 -16.47 12.58 -29.69
N PHE A 164 -17.13 13.73 -29.61
CA PHE A 164 -18.34 13.89 -28.80
C PHE A 164 -19.50 13.09 -29.40
N THR A 165 -20.19 12.30 -28.56
CA THR A 165 -21.19 11.29 -28.97
C THR A 165 -22.65 11.74 -28.80
N GLY A 166 -22.89 12.99 -28.45
CA GLY A 166 -24.24 13.54 -28.29
C GLY A 166 -24.25 15.03 -27.99
N PRO A 167 -25.44 15.66 -27.92
CA PRO A 167 -25.56 17.03 -27.44
C PRO A 167 -25.27 17.14 -25.95
N VAL A 168 -24.95 18.35 -25.50
CA VAL A 168 -24.89 18.64 -24.06
C VAL A 168 -26.29 18.47 -23.48
N ALA A 169 -26.42 17.60 -22.48
CA ALA A 169 -27.69 17.26 -21.88
C ALA A 169 -27.78 17.75 -20.43
N ASP A 170 -28.97 18.10 -19.98
CA ASP A 170 -29.21 18.42 -18.58
C ASP A 170 -29.45 17.17 -17.76
N GLU A 171 -28.76 17.06 -16.63
CA GLU A 171 -28.84 15.89 -15.76
C GLU A 171 -28.59 16.26 -14.29
N GLN A 172 -29.10 15.46 -13.38
CA GLN A 172 -28.80 15.55 -11.94
C GLN A 172 -27.65 14.58 -11.62
N ALA A 173 -26.59 15.05 -10.95
CA ALA A 173 -25.52 14.20 -10.46
C ALA A 173 -25.37 14.43 -8.94
N GLY A 174 -25.92 13.51 -8.15
CA GLY A 174 -26.03 13.68 -6.70
C GLY A 174 -26.80 14.96 -6.34
N ALA A 175 -26.16 15.85 -5.59
CA ALA A 175 -26.73 17.14 -5.20
C ALA A 175 -26.61 18.24 -6.27
N PHE A 176 -25.89 17.99 -7.37
CA PHE A 176 -25.57 19.01 -8.37
C PHE A 176 -26.55 18.98 -9.55
N SER A 177 -26.97 20.16 -10.01
CA SER A 177 -27.65 20.32 -11.30
C SER A 177 -26.60 20.54 -12.38
N THR A 178 -26.54 19.66 -13.37
CA THR A 178 -25.37 19.55 -14.24
C THR A 178 -25.67 19.60 -15.73
N LYS A 179 -24.62 19.87 -16.51
CA LYS A 179 -24.54 19.67 -17.95
C LYS A 179 -23.65 18.46 -18.21
N LYS A 180 -24.22 17.40 -18.80
CA LYS A 180 -23.50 16.17 -19.19
C LYS A 180 -22.87 16.35 -20.57
N VAL A 181 -21.60 15.96 -20.68
CA VAL A 181 -20.84 15.81 -21.92
C VAL A 181 -20.36 14.37 -22.03
N GLN A 182 -20.46 13.78 -23.21
CA GLN A 182 -19.94 12.45 -23.49
C GLN A 182 -19.10 12.45 -24.76
N TYR A 183 -17.98 11.76 -24.74
CA TYR A 183 -17.11 11.57 -25.91
C TYR A 183 -16.41 10.21 -25.88
N THR A 184 -15.94 9.79 -27.05
CA THR A 184 -15.04 8.64 -27.20
C THR A 184 -13.61 9.10 -27.41
N LEU A 185 -12.66 8.26 -27.01
CA LEU A 185 -11.23 8.40 -27.33
C LEU A 185 -10.83 7.32 -28.35
N SER A 186 -10.15 7.74 -29.41
CA SER A 186 -9.59 6.82 -30.41
C SER A 186 -8.21 7.28 -30.86
N TYR A 187 -7.18 6.62 -30.34
CA TYR A 187 -5.77 6.91 -30.67
C TYR A 187 -5.32 6.28 -31.99
N GLY A 188 -6.11 5.35 -32.57
CA GLY A 188 -5.71 4.56 -33.74
C GLY A 188 -5.41 5.35 -35.02
N ASN A 189 -5.78 6.64 -35.06
CA ASN A 189 -5.50 7.52 -36.21
C ASN A 189 -4.27 8.42 -35.99
N LEU A 190 -3.58 8.31 -34.85
CA LEU A 190 -2.40 9.11 -34.55
C LEU A 190 -1.13 8.46 -35.09
N THR A 191 -0.24 9.28 -35.64
CA THR A 191 1.15 8.89 -35.91
C THR A 191 1.94 8.76 -34.61
N VAL A 192 3.06 8.03 -34.64
CA VAL A 192 4.00 7.91 -33.50
C VAL A 192 4.46 9.29 -33.01
N ASN A 193 4.73 10.23 -33.92
CA ASN A 193 5.12 11.60 -33.56
C ASN A 193 3.97 12.35 -32.86
N GLN A 194 2.72 12.16 -33.31
CA GLN A 194 1.57 12.75 -32.62
C GLN A 194 1.37 12.15 -31.23
N LEU A 195 1.49 10.83 -31.09
CA LEU A 195 1.45 10.14 -29.79
C LEU A 195 2.53 10.67 -28.84
N SER A 196 3.77 10.77 -29.31
CA SER A 196 4.88 11.36 -28.54
C SER A 196 4.61 12.82 -28.16
N SER A 197 4.02 13.63 -29.05
CA SER A 197 3.68 15.04 -28.76
C SER A 197 2.62 15.23 -27.68
N ILE A 198 1.84 14.20 -27.38
CA ILE A 198 0.86 14.17 -26.29
C ILE A 198 1.33 13.31 -25.11
N GLY A 199 2.61 12.92 -25.08
CA GLY A 199 3.21 12.18 -23.98
C GLY A 199 2.84 10.69 -23.92
N ILE A 200 2.24 10.13 -24.97
CA ILE A 200 1.84 8.71 -25.02
C ILE A 200 2.93 7.91 -25.74
N SER A 201 3.50 6.93 -25.04
CA SER A 201 4.44 5.97 -25.64
C SER A 201 3.72 5.02 -26.60
N PRO A 202 4.33 4.58 -27.71
CA PRO A 202 3.79 3.48 -28.53
C PRO A 202 3.59 2.17 -27.75
N SER A 203 4.26 1.98 -26.62
CA SER A 203 4.12 0.83 -25.73
C SER A 203 3.11 1.08 -24.59
N SER A 204 2.41 2.21 -24.59
CA SER A 204 1.48 2.57 -23.52
C SER A 204 0.25 1.65 -23.54
N PRO A 205 -0.16 1.06 -22.40
CA PRO A 205 -1.31 0.17 -22.35
C PRO A 205 -2.62 0.84 -22.79
N GLU A 206 -2.71 2.17 -22.70
CA GLU A 206 -3.84 3.00 -23.14
C GLU A 206 -4.16 2.85 -24.64
N LEU A 207 -3.18 2.42 -25.44
CA LEU A 207 -3.37 2.14 -26.87
C LEU A 207 -4.06 0.79 -27.12
N ALA A 208 -4.03 -0.14 -26.15
CA ALA A 208 -4.71 -1.42 -26.24
C ALA A 208 -6.20 -1.33 -25.86
N TYR A 209 -6.61 -0.28 -25.15
CA TYR A 209 -8.00 -0.10 -24.71
C TYR A 209 -8.90 0.23 -25.89
N THR A 210 -9.98 -0.53 -26.03
CA THR A 210 -11.02 -0.30 -27.05
C THR A 210 -12.28 0.27 -26.43
N ASN A 211 -13.13 0.88 -27.25
CA ASN A 211 -14.43 1.43 -26.83
C ASN A 211 -14.35 2.40 -25.64
N GLN A 212 -13.29 3.22 -25.56
CA GLN A 212 -13.13 4.21 -24.50
C GLN A 212 -14.22 5.28 -24.60
N VAL A 213 -15.11 5.31 -23.61
CA VAL A 213 -16.18 6.29 -23.44
C VAL A 213 -15.95 7.07 -22.16
N ILE A 214 -15.89 8.39 -22.28
CA ILE A 214 -15.74 9.31 -21.16
C ILE A 214 -17.01 10.12 -21.07
N THR A 215 -17.56 10.19 -19.87
CA THR A 215 -18.75 10.98 -19.55
C THR A 215 -18.44 11.89 -18.38
N TYR A 216 -18.65 13.19 -18.56
CA TYR A 216 -18.43 14.22 -17.55
C TYR A 216 -19.71 14.98 -17.28
N TRP A 217 -19.92 15.34 -16.03
CA TRP A 217 -21.01 16.20 -15.59
C TRP A 217 -20.41 17.45 -14.97
N PHE A 218 -20.76 18.61 -15.53
CA PHE A 218 -20.31 19.91 -15.07
C PHE A 218 -21.43 20.59 -14.30
N ASP A 219 -21.17 21.05 -13.09
CA ASP A 219 -22.16 21.82 -12.31
C ASP A 219 -22.57 23.07 -13.09
N ARG A 220 -23.87 23.36 -13.16
CA ARG A 220 -24.38 24.49 -13.95
C ARG A 220 -23.96 25.84 -13.37
N GLN A 221 -23.83 25.93 -12.04
CA GLN A 221 -23.54 27.20 -11.38
C GLN A 221 -22.07 27.57 -11.51
N THR A 222 -21.18 26.62 -11.18
CA THR A 222 -19.74 26.83 -11.15
C THR A 222 -19.05 26.41 -12.44
N GLY A 223 -19.70 25.58 -13.27
CA GLY A 223 -19.10 24.97 -14.46
C GLY A 223 -17.91 24.04 -14.16
N LEU A 224 -17.72 23.64 -12.90
CA LEU A 224 -16.68 22.69 -12.48
C LEU A 224 -17.15 21.25 -12.70
N LEU A 225 -16.21 20.33 -12.92
CA LEU A 225 -16.48 18.90 -13.04
C LEU A 225 -16.92 18.35 -11.67
N VAL A 226 -18.10 17.74 -11.60
CA VAL A 226 -18.66 17.17 -10.35
C VAL A 226 -18.87 15.66 -10.41
N LYS A 227 -18.80 15.09 -11.61
CA LYS A 227 -18.80 13.65 -11.81
C LYS A 227 -18.05 13.32 -13.08
N GLY A 228 -17.27 12.25 -13.06
CA GLY A 228 -16.67 11.68 -14.25
C GLY A 228 -16.78 10.17 -14.26
N LYS A 229 -17.03 9.60 -15.43
CA LYS A 229 -17.08 8.16 -15.65
C LYS A 229 -16.27 7.83 -16.89
N ILE A 230 -15.36 6.88 -16.77
CA ILE A 230 -14.56 6.34 -17.85
C ILE A 230 -14.94 4.87 -17.97
N SER A 231 -15.29 4.42 -19.17
CA SER A 231 -15.56 3.02 -19.47
C SER A 231 -14.77 2.58 -20.69
N TYR A 232 -14.15 1.41 -20.66
CA TYR A 232 -13.34 0.87 -21.73
C TYR A 232 -13.30 -0.65 -21.69
N SER A 233 -12.85 -1.29 -22.77
CA SER A 233 -12.63 -2.74 -22.82
C SER A 233 -11.13 -3.02 -22.85
N ASP A 234 -10.66 -3.84 -21.90
CA ASP A 234 -9.28 -4.30 -21.76
C ASP A 234 -9.24 -5.84 -21.85
N ALA A 235 -8.54 -6.37 -22.86
CA ALA A 235 -8.54 -7.79 -23.19
C ALA A 235 -9.96 -8.43 -23.27
N GLY A 236 -10.95 -7.65 -23.73
CA GLY A 236 -12.35 -8.08 -23.85
C GLY A 236 -13.17 -7.98 -22.55
N GLN A 237 -12.57 -7.53 -21.45
CA GLN A 237 -13.29 -7.25 -20.20
C GLN A 237 -13.68 -5.77 -20.13
N ASP A 238 -14.95 -5.51 -19.83
CA ASP A 238 -15.44 -4.14 -19.63
C ASP A 238 -15.00 -3.63 -18.25
N VAL A 239 -14.23 -2.54 -18.25
CA VAL A 239 -13.76 -1.86 -17.06
C VAL A 239 -14.44 -0.49 -16.98
N SER A 240 -14.88 -0.10 -15.79
CA SER A 240 -15.40 1.23 -15.53
C SER A 240 -14.79 1.81 -14.27
N PHE A 241 -14.41 3.09 -14.37
CA PHE A 241 -14.00 3.94 -13.27
C PHE A 241 -14.98 5.10 -13.16
N GLN A 242 -15.33 5.49 -11.93
CA GLN A 242 -16.20 6.64 -11.68
C GLN A 242 -15.64 7.48 -10.54
N ARG A 243 -15.61 8.80 -10.74
CA ARG A 243 -15.37 9.82 -9.72
C ARG A 243 -16.65 10.61 -9.51
N GLU A 244 -17.07 10.80 -8.27
CA GLU A 244 -18.27 11.58 -7.95
C GLU A 244 -18.03 12.48 -6.75
N PHE A 245 -18.17 13.78 -6.95
CA PHE A 245 -17.98 14.79 -5.92
C PHE A 245 -19.22 14.88 -5.05
N THR A 246 -19.00 14.96 -3.74
CA THR A 246 -20.03 15.26 -2.74
C THR A 246 -19.95 16.71 -2.26
N ARG A 247 -18.77 17.34 -2.41
CA ARG A 247 -18.54 18.74 -2.07
C ARG A 247 -17.56 19.37 -3.05
N ILE A 248 -17.91 20.55 -3.55
CA ILE A 248 -17.01 21.47 -4.26
C ILE A 248 -17.30 22.87 -3.77
N GLN A 249 -16.35 23.47 -3.08
CA GLN A 249 -16.49 24.82 -2.55
C GLN A 249 -15.24 25.61 -2.92
N ALA A 250 -15.43 26.68 -3.69
CA ALA A 250 -14.38 27.66 -3.94
C ALA A 250 -14.32 28.66 -2.77
N GLY A 251 -13.13 29.15 -2.44
CA GLY A 251 -12.91 30.14 -1.39
C GLY A 251 -12.31 29.57 -0.10
N SER A 252 -12.39 30.36 0.98
CA SER A 252 -11.73 30.06 2.25
C SER A 252 -12.30 28.80 2.90
N ALA A 253 -11.47 27.77 2.96
CA ALA A 253 -11.73 26.56 3.72
C ALA A 253 -10.84 26.56 4.97
N THR A 254 -11.44 26.23 6.11
CA THR A 254 -10.70 26.09 7.37
C THR A 254 -10.00 24.75 7.38
N LEU A 255 -8.67 24.77 7.49
CA LEU A 255 -7.88 23.57 7.70
C LEU A 255 -7.92 23.18 9.17
N GLN A 256 -8.21 21.92 9.45
CA GLN A 256 -7.96 21.35 10.76
C GLN A 256 -6.46 21.14 10.93
N GLN A 257 -5.92 21.54 12.07
CA GLN A 257 -4.52 21.29 12.39
C GLN A 257 -4.31 19.78 12.55
N PRO A 258 -3.19 19.23 12.03
CA PRO A 258 -2.88 17.83 12.27
C PRO A 258 -2.72 17.56 13.77
N ALA A 259 -2.94 16.31 14.17
CA ALA A 259 -2.43 15.85 15.45
C ALA A 259 -0.91 16.07 15.49
N ALA A 260 -0.36 16.47 16.64
CA ALA A 260 1.09 16.64 16.78
C ALA A 260 1.82 15.36 16.31
N PRO A 261 2.98 15.44 15.63
CA PRO A 261 3.71 14.25 15.21
C PRO A 261 4.07 13.41 16.44
N LEU A 262 3.48 12.21 16.55
CA LEU A 262 3.60 11.35 17.73
C LEU A 262 4.70 10.29 17.60
N SER A 263 5.29 10.14 16.42
CA SER A 263 6.17 9.00 16.13
C SER A 263 7.43 9.40 15.39
N THR A 264 8.53 8.72 15.71
CA THR A 264 9.74 8.75 14.89
C THR A 264 9.44 8.21 13.49
N LYS A 265 10.25 8.60 12.51
CA LYS A 265 10.16 8.07 11.13
C LYS A 265 10.09 6.54 11.09
N ALA A 266 10.97 5.87 11.85
CA ALA A 266 11.03 4.40 11.90
C ALA A 266 9.72 3.80 12.46
N GLN A 267 9.17 4.38 13.53
CA GLN A 267 7.89 3.95 14.09
C GLN A 267 6.74 4.15 13.09
N PHE A 268 6.72 5.28 12.37
CA PHE A 268 5.71 5.54 11.33
C PHE A 268 5.75 4.49 10.22
N PHE A 269 6.92 4.20 9.65
CA PHE A 269 7.01 3.19 8.58
C PHE A 269 6.73 1.77 9.06
N ASN A 270 7.13 1.43 10.30
CA ASN A 270 6.75 0.15 10.89
C ASN A 270 5.23 0.04 11.05
N PHE A 271 4.58 1.12 11.47
CA PHE A 271 3.13 1.18 11.61
C PHE A 271 2.41 1.03 10.26
N VAL A 272 2.85 1.78 9.23
CA VAL A 272 2.29 1.68 7.87
C VAL A 272 2.53 0.29 7.27
N SER A 273 3.76 -0.22 7.34
CA SER A 273 4.11 -1.53 6.77
C SER A 273 3.33 -2.67 7.44
N LYS A 274 3.11 -2.58 8.77
CA LYS A 274 2.22 -3.50 9.47
C LYS A 274 0.82 -3.43 8.90
N ALA A 275 0.21 -2.24 8.84
CA ALA A 275 -1.16 -2.11 8.32
C ALA A 275 -1.32 -2.57 6.85
N GLU A 276 -0.32 -2.34 6.00
CA GLU A 276 -0.31 -2.84 4.62
C GLU A 276 -0.23 -4.37 4.54
N LYS A 277 0.60 -4.98 5.40
CA LYS A 277 0.69 -6.43 5.54
C LYS A 277 -0.65 -7.01 6.01
N ASP A 278 -1.20 -6.49 7.10
CA ASP A 278 -2.47 -6.91 7.68
C ASP A 278 -3.59 -6.83 6.64
N TYR A 279 -3.65 -5.75 5.86
CA TYR A 279 -4.61 -5.62 4.76
C TYR A 279 -4.38 -6.60 3.62
N THR A 280 -3.14 -6.82 3.20
CA THR A 280 -2.83 -7.74 2.10
C THR A 280 -3.24 -9.16 2.46
N GLU A 281 -3.01 -9.58 3.71
CA GLU A 281 -3.49 -10.86 4.24
C GLU A 281 -5.03 -10.94 4.21
N MET A 282 -5.73 -9.91 4.70
CA MET A 282 -7.19 -9.87 4.67
C MET A 282 -7.77 -9.87 3.25
N ALA A 283 -7.17 -9.11 2.33
CA ALA A 283 -7.62 -9.03 0.94
C ALA A 283 -7.45 -10.37 0.20
N ALA A 284 -6.40 -11.12 0.53
CA ALA A 284 -6.23 -12.48 0.02
C ALA A 284 -7.38 -13.40 0.48
N CYS A 285 -7.82 -13.29 1.75
CA CYS A 285 -8.95 -14.04 2.27
C CYS A 285 -10.29 -13.70 1.59
N ALA A 286 -10.50 -12.44 1.19
CA ALA A 286 -11.73 -12.01 0.52
C ALA A 286 -11.97 -12.71 -0.82
N SER A 287 -10.91 -13.22 -1.47
CA SER A 287 -11.00 -13.94 -2.75
C SER A 287 -11.37 -15.42 -2.61
N LYS A 288 -11.29 -15.98 -1.40
CA LYS A 288 -11.63 -17.38 -1.09
C LYS A 288 -13.13 -17.55 -0.88
N GLN A 289 -13.61 -18.80 -0.81
CA GLN A 289 -15.02 -19.10 -0.61
C GLN A 289 -15.25 -20.14 0.51
N GLY A 290 -16.38 -20.02 1.20
CA GLY A 290 -16.83 -20.98 2.21
C GLY A 290 -15.82 -21.17 3.35
N ALA A 291 -15.63 -22.43 3.78
CA ALA A 291 -14.77 -22.76 4.92
C ALA A 291 -13.29 -22.35 4.74
N GLU A 292 -12.80 -22.27 3.50
CA GLU A 292 -11.43 -21.83 3.23
C GLU A 292 -11.27 -20.33 3.52
N GLN A 293 -12.28 -19.53 3.19
CA GLN A 293 -12.33 -18.11 3.53
C GLN A 293 -12.40 -17.91 5.04
N ASP A 294 -13.27 -18.66 5.72
CA ASP A 294 -13.43 -18.58 7.18
C ASP A 294 -12.12 -18.93 7.90
N THR A 295 -11.45 -20.00 7.46
CA THR A 295 -10.14 -20.40 7.98
C THR A 295 -9.08 -19.33 7.74
N CYS A 296 -9.07 -18.74 6.55
CA CYS A 296 -8.13 -17.66 6.21
C CYS A 296 -8.30 -16.45 7.13
N TYR A 297 -9.53 -15.97 7.32
CA TYR A 297 -9.80 -14.85 8.23
C TYR A 297 -9.47 -15.20 9.69
N LYS A 298 -9.73 -16.44 10.13
CA LYS A 298 -9.32 -16.91 11.45
C LYS A 298 -7.80 -16.85 11.64
N THR A 299 -7.04 -17.34 10.67
CA THR A 299 -5.57 -17.26 10.71
C THR A 299 -5.10 -15.81 10.70
N ALA A 300 -5.70 -14.96 9.88
CA ALA A 300 -5.38 -13.53 9.87
C ALA A 300 -5.68 -12.86 11.23
N ALA A 301 -6.82 -13.16 11.86
CA ALA A 301 -7.17 -12.63 13.18
C ALA A 301 -6.13 -12.99 14.25
N VAL A 302 -5.69 -14.25 14.26
CA VAL A 302 -4.67 -14.75 15.20
C VAL A 302 -3.30 -14.11 14.93
N ASN A 303 -2.86 -14.10 13.67
CA ASN A 303 -1.54 -13.54 13.31
C ASN A 303 -1.44 -12.04 13.58
N ASN A 304 -2.56 -11.33 13.45
CA ASN A 304 -2.62 -9.88 13.62
C ASN A 304 -3.04 -9.45 15.03
N ASN A 305 -3.36 -10.40 15.91
CA ASN A 305 -3.89 -10.14 17.25
C ASN A 305 -5.14 -9.23 17.22
N ASP A 306 -6.00 -9.40 16.21
CA ASP A 306 -7.17 -8.56 15.98
C ASP A 306 -8.44 -9.41 15.78
N ALA A 307 -9.23 -9.52 16.84
CA ALA A 307 -10.51 -10.23 16.83
C ALA A 307 -11.57 -9.54 15.95
N SER A 308 -11.40 -8.26 15.58
CA SER A 308 -12.33 -7.56 14.69
C SER A 308 -12.36 -8.18 13.29
N ILE A 309 -11.27 -8.84 12.86
CA ILE A 309 -11.19 -9.58 11.60
C ILE A 309 -12.22 -10.73 11.57
N CYS A 310 -12.55 -11.33 12.72
CA CYS A 310 -13.53 -12.42 12.82
C CYS A 310 -14.94 -11.99 12.38
N THR A 311 -15.25 -10.69 12.38
CA THR A 311 -16.54 -10.17 11.86
C THR A 311 -16.72 -10.34 10.36
N LYS A 312 -15.64 -10.69 9.63
CA LYS A 312 -15.68 -10.99 8.19
C LYS A 312 -16.12 -12.42 7.88
N ILE A 313 -16.19 -13.28 8.89
CA ILE A 313 -16.62 -14.67 8.77
C ILE A 313 -18.15 -14.72 8.80
N SER A 314 -18.77 -15.22 7.74
CA SER A 314 -20.24 -15.25 7.62
C SER A 314 -20.89 -16.35 8.45
N ASN A 315 -20.17 -17.45 8.71
CA ASN A 315 -20.64 -18.53 9.55
C ASN A 315 -20.49 -18.15 11.04
N THR A 316 -21.59 -18.01 11.76
CA THR A 316 -21.60 -17.57 13.17
C THR A 316 -20.71 -18.43 14.07
N THR A 317 -20.77 -19.75 13.93
CA THR A 317 -19.95 -20.66 14.76
C THR A 317 -18.46 -20.52 14.44
N ALA A 318 -18.09 -20.40 13.16
CA ALA A 318 -16.71 -20.18 12.77
C ALA A 318 -16.19 -18.80 13.21
N ALA A 319 -17.05 -17.78 13.20
CA ALA A 319 -16.74 -16.45 13.71
C ALA A 319 -16.48 -16.47 15.23
N GLU A 320 -17.30 -17.16 16.02
CA GLU A 320 -17.07 -17.35 17.45
C GLU A 320 -15.76 -18.11 17.71
N GLN A 321 -15.49 -19.20 16.96
CA GLN A 321 -14.24 -19.94 17.05
C GLN A 321 -13.01 -19.10 16.66
N CYS A 322 -13.17 -18.16 15.75
CA CYS A 322 -12.13 -17.19 15.40
C CYS A 322 -11.83 -16.27 16.57
N VAL A 323 -12.87 -15.71 17.22
CA VAL A 323 -12.70 -14.84 18.39
C VAL A 323 -12.09 -15.61 19.57
N VAL A 324 -12.48 -16.86 19.80
CA VAL A 324 -11.82 -17.73 20.82
C VAL A 324 -10.32 -17.84 20.54
N ALA A 325 -9.94 -18.11 19.30
CA ALA A 325 -8.53 -18.25 18.93
C ALA A 325 -7.76 -16.93 19.06
N ALA A 326 -8.37 -15.81 18.68
CA ALA A 326 -7.77 -14.48 18.85
C ALA A 326 -7.64 -14.09 20.33
N ALA A 327 -8.65 -14.37 21.16
CA ALA A 327 -8.62 -14.16 22.60
C ALA A 327 -7.53 -15.00 23.27
N GLN A 328 -7.40 -16.27 22.88
CA GLN A 328 -6.33 -17.14 23.35
C GLN A 328 -4.98 -16.56 22.95
N ALA A 329 -4.74 -16.24 21.67
CA ALA A 329 -3.45 -15.73 21.19
C ALA A 329 -3.03 -14.40 21.84
N THR A 330 -3.99 -13.57 22.22
CA THR A 330 -3.75 -12.27 22.88
C THR A 330 -3.80 -12.33 24.40
N ALA A 331 -4.18 -13.47 24.97
CA ALA A 331 -4.53 -13.62 26.38
C ALA A 331 -5.60 -12.62 26.89
N ASP A 332 -6.45 -12.08 26.00
CA ASP A 332 -7.45 -11.07 26.33
C ASP A 332 -8.82 -11.71 26.64
N ALA A 333 -9.09 -11.89 27.92
CA ALA A 333 -10.36 -12.45 28.40
C ALA A 333 -11.57 -11.53 28.14
N SER A 334 -11.37 -10.24 27.84
CA SER A 334 -12.48 -9.32 27.57
C SER A 334 -13.25 -9.70 26.30
N LEU A 335 -12.56 -10.35 25.35
CA LEU A 335 -13.15 -10.88 24.13
C LEU A 335 -14.11 -12.05 24.40
N CYS A 336 -13.89 -12.83 25.46
CA CYS A 336 -14.75 -13.96 25.82
C CYS A 336 -16.16 -13.52 26.26
N ALA A 337 -16.29 -12.32 26.82
CA ALA A 337 -17.59 -11.76 27.19
C ALA A 337 -18.46 -11.40 25.97
N LEU A 338 -17.85 -11.26 24.79
CA LEU A 338 -18.55 -10.97 23.53
C LEU A 338 -19.19 -12.21 22.91
N LEU A 339 -18.90 -13.42 23.42
CA LEU A 339 -19.32 -14.67 22.82
C LEU A 339 -20.64 -15.18 23.42
N PRO A 340 -21.67 -15.40 22.58
CA PRO A 340 -22.93 -15.99 23.02
C PRO A 340 -22.79 -17.44 23.48
N SER A 341 -22.23 -18.30 22.63
CA SER A 341 -22.25 -19.76 22.82
C SER A 341 -20.89 -20.31 23.29
N LEU A 342 -19.78 -19.77 22.81
CA LEU A 342 -18.43 -20.25 23.15
C LEU A 342 -17.74 -19.47 24.28
N SER A 343 -18.48 -18.76 25.14
CA SER A 343 -17.87 -17.95 26.21
C SER A 343 -17.06 -18.78 27.20
N ASP A 344 -17.57 -19.94 27.61
CA ASP A 344 -16.92 -20.80 28.59
C ASP A 344 -15.65 -21.44 28.01
N ASP A 345 -15.73 -21.95 26.79
CA ASP A 345 -14.58 -22.47 26.04
C ASP A 345 -13.49 -21.40 25.86
N CYS A 346 -13.90 -20.16 25.58
CA CYS A 346 -12.98 -19.02 25.49
C CYS A 346 -12.26 -18.76 26.81
N TYR A 347 -12.98 -18.67 27.94
CA TYR A 347 -12.35 -18.44 29.24
C TYR A 347 -11.38 -19.58 29.61
N ILE A 348 -11.73 -20.83 29.31
CA ILE A 348 -10.84 -21.99 29.52
C ILE A 348 -9.57 -21.84 28.67
N ALA A 349 -9.70 -21.49 27.39
CA ALA A 349 -8.57 -21.30 26.49
C ALA A 349 -7.65 -20.14 26.93
N VAL A 350 -8.22 -18.99 27.30
CA VAL A 350 -7.45 -17.83 27.78
C VAL A 350 -6.76 -18.14 29.10
N ALA A 351 -7.46 -18.78 30.05
CA ALA A 351 -6.85 -19.23 31.31
C ALA A 351 -5.69 -20.20 31.06
N GLY A 352 -5.85 -21.11 30.09
CA GLY A 352 -4.81 -22.03 29.66
C GLY A 352 -3.60 -21.39 28.99
N GLU A 353 -3.75 -20.21 28.41
CA GLU A 353 -2.64 -19.44 27.84
C GLU A 353 -1.94 -18.57 28.89
N ASN A 354 -2.72 -17.86 29.73
CA ASN A 354 -2.18 -16.84 30.62
C ASN A 354 -1.98 -17.30 32.08
N GLY A 355 -2.41 -18.52 32.42
CA GLY A 355 -2.30 -19.10 33.75
C GLY A 355 -3.24 -18.51 34.81
N ASP A 356 -4.18 -17.63 34.44
CA ASP A 356 -5.06 -16.95 35.39
C ASP A 356 -6.31 -17.78 35.73
N SER A 357 -6.20 -18.54 36.81
CA SER A 357 -7.32 -19.33 37.37
C SER A 357 -8.53 -18.49 37.80
N ASN A 358 -8.42 -17.16 37.98
CA ASN A 358 -9.58 -16.33 38.32
C ASN A 358 -10.59 -16.26 37.17
N LEU A 359 -10.15 -16.45 35.92
CA LEU A 359 -11.03 -16.49 34.75
C LEU A 359 -12.05 -17.62 34.84
N CYS A 360 -11.75 -18.70 35.57
CA CYS A 360 -12.66 -19.82 35.78
C CYS A 360 -13.91 -19.45 36.60
N LYS A 361 -13.91 -18.29 37.28
CA LYS A 361 -15.10 -17.75 37.96
C LYS A 361 -16.13 -17.15 36.99
N SER A 362 -15.72 -16.89 35.75
CA SER A 362 -16.56 -16.30 34.70
C SER A 362 -17.32 -17.35 33.87
N LEU A 363 -17.13 -18.64 34.14
CA LEU A 363 -17.83 -19.73 33.47
C LEU A 363 -19.31 -19.74 33.83
N LYS A 364 -20.17 -19.88 32.82
CA LYS A 364 -21.61 -20.08 33.01
C LYS A 364 -21.90 -21.53 33.42
N ASN A 365 -21.20 -22.49 32.81
CA ASN A 365 -21.28 -23.90 33.14
C ASN A 365 -20.27 -24.27 34.23
N THR A 366 -20.74 -24.35 35.46
CA THR A 366 -19.91 -24.68 36.63
C THR A 366 -19.30 -26.08 36.58
N SER A 367 -19.83 -26.99 35.75
CA SER A 367 -19.24 -28.33 35.58
C SER A 367 -17.89 -28.32 34.87
N LEU A 368 -17.58 -27.25 34.11
CA LEU A 368 -16.28 -27.08 33.44
C LEU A 368 -15.20 -26.45 34.34
N GLY A 369 -15.54 -26.15 35.61
CA GLY A 369 -14.64 -25.46 36.53
C GLY A 369 -13.33 -26.21 36.78
N SER A 370 -13.37 -27.53 36.95
CA SER A 370 -12.17 -28.34 37.15
C SER A 370 -11.24 -28.31 35.94
N ASP A 371 -11.82 -28.37 34.73
CA ASP A 371 -11.06 -28.38 33.48
C ASP A 371 -10.39 -27.03 33.26
N CYS A 372 -11.09 -25.94 33.58
CA CYS A 372 -10.51 -24.59 33.55
C CYS A 372 -9.35 -24.43 34.54
N ILE A 373 -9.49 -24.89 35.78
CA ILE A 373 -8.41 -24.81 36.78
C ILE A 373 -7.19 -25.63 36.34
N ALA A 374 -7.41 -26.80 35.74
CA ALA A 374 -6.33 -27.62 35.18
C ALA A 374 -5.65 -26.94 33.99
N ALA A 375 -6.41 -26.31 33.10
CA ALA A 375 -5.88 -25.50 32.00
C ALA A 375 -5.03 -24.34 32.52
N ALA A 376 -5.55 -23.57 33.49
CA ALA A 376 -4.83 -22.47 34.12
C ALA A 376 -3.52 -22.91 34.78
N ALA A 377 -3.53 -24.02 35.51
CA ALA A 377 -2.31 -24.59 36.10
C ALA A 377 -1.27 -24.95 35.02
N SER A 378 -1.72 -25.51 33.90
CA SER A 378 -0.85 -25.84 32.75
C SER A 378 -0.28 -24.59 32.09
N GLY A 379 -1.10 -23.55 31.90
CA GLY A 379 -0.66 -22.24 31.39
C GLY A 379 0.39 -21.59 32.29
N LYS A 380 0.16 -21.62 33.61
CA LYS A 380 1.11 -21.10 34.60
C LYS A 380 2.45 -21.85 34.55
N GLN A 381 2.42 -23.17 34.43
CA GLN A 381 3.64 -23.97 34.27
C GLN A 381 4.42 -23.57 33.01
N LYS A 382 3.75 -23.42 31.86
CA LYS A 382 4.41 -22.97 30.61
C LYS A 382 5.06 -21.58 30.76
N GLN A 383 4.39 -20.65 31.45
CA GLN A 383 4.94 -19.32 31.72
C GLN A 383 6.16 -19.39 32.63
N ASP A 384 6.11 -20.20 33.69
CA ASP A 384 7.23 -20.37 34.61
C ASP A 384 8.42 -21.04 33.90
N GLU A 385 8.17 -22.00 33.00
CA GLU A 385 9.20 -22.62 32.15
C GLU A 385 9.82 -21.61 31.16
N LEU A 386 9.01 -20.76 30.52
CA LEU A 386 9.49 -19.72 29.61
C LEU A 386 10.35 -18.67 30.35
N GLU A 387 9.92 -18.26 31.54
CA GLU A 387 10.68 -17.32 32.38
C GLU A 387 12.00 -17.95 32.86
N GLN A 388 11.99 -19.23 33.26
CA GLN A 388 13.21 -19.95 33.59
C GLN A 388 14.16 -20.05 32.39
N GLN A 389 13.67 -20.30 31.18
CA GLN A 389 14.48 -20.32 29.97
C GLN A 389 15.09 -18.95 29.67
N LYS A 390 14.29 -17.88 29.79
CA LYS A 390 14.77 -16.51 29.62
C LYS A 390 15.84 -16.17 30.66
N GLN A 391 15.64 -16.53 31.92
CA GLN A 391 16.62 -16.34 32.97
C GLN A 391 17.88 -17.20 32.75
N GLN A 392 17.76 -18.41 32.21
CA GLN A 392 18.90 -19.24 31.81
C GLN A 392 19.67 -18.64 30.64
N GLN A 393 18.98 -18.06 29.65
CA GLN A 393 19.61 -17.31 28.57
C GLN A 393 20.35 -16.09 29.13
N GLU A 394 19.69 -15.27 29.94
CA GLU A 394 20.31 -14.14 30.65
C GLU A 394 21.51 -14.55 31.49
N ASN A 395 21.46 -15.69 32.19
CA ASN A 395 22.58 -16.20 32.97
C ASN A 395 23.70 -16.82 32.11
N ALA A 396 23.38 -17.34 30.93
CA ALA A 396 24.36 -17.74 29.92
C ALA A 396 25.03 -16.52 29.25
N HIS A 397 24.53 -15.30 29.47
CA HIS A 397 25.08 -14.03 28.98
C HIS A 397 26.12 -13.40 29.94
N ASN A 398 26.96 -14.24 30.56
CA ASN A 398 27.97 -13.81 31.51
C ASN A 398 29.40 -14.07 31.00
N CYS A 399 29.75 -13.49 29.85
CA CYS A 399 31.16 -13.11 29.72
C CYS A 399 31.37 -11.85 30.57
N ALA A 400 32.37 -11.88 31.45
CA ALA A 400 32.77 -10.71 32.23
C ALA A 400 33.94 -9.98 31.53
N LEU A 401 34.76 -10.72 30.78
CA LEU A 401 35.92 -10.23 30.07
C LEU A 401 36.01 -10.88 28.68
N GLY A 402 36.72 -10.24 27.75
CA GLY A 402 36.93 -10.80 26.40
C GLY A 402 37.62 -12.18 26.38
N ALA A 403 38.34 -12.53 27.45
CA ALA A 403 38.95 -13.85 27.61
C ALA A 403 37.95 -14.99 27.85
N ASP A 404 36.70 -14.66 28.18
CA ASP A 404 35.62 -15.63 28.40
C ASP A 404 35.00 -16.09 27.07
N CYS A 405 35.51 -15.60 25.94
CA CYS A 405 35.00 -15.90 24.61
C CYS A 405 36.05 -16.60 23.75
N GLU A 406 35.59 -17.50 22.89
CA GLU A 406 36.41 -18.18 21.90
C GLU A 406 35.66 -18.34 20.57
N THR A 407 36.40 -18.51 19.49
CA THR A 407 35.80 -18.82 18.20
C THR A 407 35.51 -20.30 18.07
N ALA A 408 34.39 -20.67 17.44
CA ALA A 408 34.01 -22.05 17.19
C ALA A 408 33.39 -22.26 15.80
N GLY A 409 33.18 -23.53 15.43
CA GLY A 409 32.72 -23.96 14.11
C GLY A 409 33.86 -24.23 13.13
N ASN A 410 33.54 -24.84 11.99
CA ASN A 410 34.52 -25.29 10.98
C ASN A 410 35.40 -24.18 10.39
N ALA A 411 34.96 -22.93 10.46
CA ALA A 411 35.63 -21.76 9.92
C ALA A 411 35.78 -20.63 10.95
N ASN A 412 35.70 -20.95 12.26
CA ASN A 412 35.71 -19.95 13.34
C ASN A 412 34.59 -18.91 13.19
N GLN A 413 33.45 -19.30 12.64
CA GLN A 413 32.37 -18.39 12.28
C GLN A 413 31.44 -18.02 13.45
N TYR A 414 31.65 -18.63 14.62
CA TYR A 414 30.90 -18.32 15.83
C TYR A 414 31.82 -17.77 16.90
N CYS A 415 31.36 -16.77 17.65
CA CYS A 415 32.01 -16.30 18.87
C CYS A 415 31.15 -16.77 20.03
N ILE A 416 31.67 -17.68 20.86
CA ILE A 416 30.92 -18.37 21.91
C ILE A 416 31.62 -18.24 23.25
N PRO A 417 30.92 -18.46 24.38
CA PRO A 417 31.57 -18.58 25.67
C PRO A 417 32.58 -19.73 25.66
N ARG A 418 33.75 -19.50 26.24
CA ARG A 418 34.81 -20.49 26.41
C ARG A 418 34.28 -21.64 27.27
N ASN A 419 34.48 -22.88 26.81
CA ASN A 419 33.93 -24.12 27.40
C ASN A 419 32.42 -24.35 27.20
N SER A 420 31.76 -23.67 26.26
CA SER A 420 30.38 -24.04 25.94
C SER A 420 30.34 -25.40 25.21
N ASN A 421 29.44 -26.29 25.63
CA ASN A 421 29.17 -27.55 24.92
C ASN A 421 28.14 -27.37 23.77
N LEU A 422 28.01 -26.16 23.20
CA LEU A 422 27.04 -25.90 22.15
C LEU A 422 27.43 -26.68 20.88
N THR A 423 26.51 -27.51 20.40
CA THR A 423 26.62 -28.11 19.07
C THR A 423 26.10 -27.08 18.05
N LEU A 424 26.99 -26.55 17.22
CA LEU A 424 26.66 -25.48 16.29
C LEU A 424 26.30 -26.06 14.91
N PRO A 425 25.23 -25.57 14.25
CA PRO A 425 24.86 -26.01 12.91
C PRO A 425 25.95 -25.66 11.89
N ILE A 426 26.13 -26.50 10.87
CA ILE A 426 27.06 -26.23 9.78
C ILE A 426 26.38 -25.28 8.80
N ASN A 427 26.57 -23.98 9.00
CA ASN A 427 26.09 -22.96 8.08
C ASN A 427 27.23 -22.51 7.15
N ASN A 428 27.10 -22.77 5.85
CA ASN A 428 28.06 -22.34 4.81
C ASN A 428 27.63 -21.03 4.15
N PHE A 429 27.52 -19.95 4.91
CA PHE A 429 27.38 -18.61 4.32
C PHE A 429 28.77 -18.04 4.00
N SER A 430 28.95 -17.55 2.79
CA SER A 430 30.19 -16.94 2.28
C SER A 430 30.64 -15.74 3.12
N THR A 431 29.69 -14.98 3.68
CA THR A 431 29.94 -13.82 4.55
C THR A 431 30.62 -14.18 5.87
N TYR A 432 30.57 -15.44 6.31
CA TYR A 432 31.31 -15.87 7.50
C TYR A 432 32.82 -15.88 7.31
N ALA A 433 33.31 -15.92 6.07
CA ALA A 433 34.75 -15.75 5.81
C ALA A 433 35.26 -14.39 6.30
N CYS A 434 34.39 -13.37 6.37
CA CYS A 434 34.71 -12.05 6.89
C CYS A 434 34.88 -11.98 8.40
N LEU A 435 34.53 -13.03 9.15
CA LEU A 435 34.72 -13.09 10.60
C LEU A 435 36.10 -13.59 11.00
N LYS A 436 36.87 -14.15 10.06
CA LYS A 436 38.16 -14.81 10.33
C LYS A 436 39.16 -13.91 11.06
N ASP A 437 39.17 -12.62 10.72
CA ASP A 437 40.09 -11.63 11.27
C ASP A 437 39.42 -10.66 12.25
N VAL A 438 38.17 -10.94 12.64
CA VAL A 438 37.41 -10.11 13.58
C VAL A 438 37.61 -10.66 14.99
N PRO A 439 38.07 -9.86 15.96
CA PRO A 439 38.28 -10.35 17.31
C PRO A 439 36.94 -10.74 17.94
N CYS A 440 36.87 -11.99 18.41
CA CYS A 440 35.83 -12.49 19.28
C CYS A 440 36.09 -11.99 20.69
N GLY A 441 35.08 -11.40 21.34
CA GLY A 441 35.22 -10.87 22.68
C GLY A 441 33.87 -10.62 23.34
N CYS A 442 33.93 -10.17 24.59
CA CYS A 442 32.74 -9.85 25.34
C CYS A 442 32.24 -8.44 24.99
N ASN A 443 31.03 -8.36 24.45
CA ASN A 443 30.36 -7.13 24.09
C ASN A 443 28.99 -7.10 24.78
N ALA A 444 28.82 -6.19 25.74
CA ALA A 444 27.60 -6.03 26.53
C ALA A 444 27.11 -7.33 27.21
N GLY A 445 28.03 -8.19 27.67
CA GLY A 445 27.72 -9.48 28.30
C GLY A 445 27.65 -10.67 27.33
N PHE A 446 27.78 -10.44 26.02
CA PHE A 446 27.72 -11.48 25.01
C PHE A 446 29.06 -11.72 24.35
N CYS A 447 29.41 -12.99 24.13
CA CYS A 447 30.49 -13.30 23.21
C CYS A 447 30.03 -12.97 21.79
N ALA A 448 30.60 -11.90 21.24
CA ALA A 448 30.30 -11.44 19.90
C ALA A 448 31.58 -11.01 19.20
N PHE A 449 31.56 -11.07 17.88
CA PHE A 449 32.59 -10.46 17.06
C PHE A 449 32.48 -8.95 17.15
N ALA A 450 33.60 -8.26 17.39
CA ALA A 450 33.67 -6.81 17.33
C ALA A 450 33.66 -6.34 15.87
N LYS A 451 32.46 -6.33 15.26
CA LYS A 451 32.24 -5.88 13.88
C LYS A 451 32.72 -4.43 13.74
N ASN A 452 33.88 -4.26 13.13
CA ASN A 452 34.51 -2.98 12.85
C ASN A 452 34.41 -2.67 11.35
N GLU A 453 34.95 -1.53 10.92
CA GLU A 453 34.94 -1.14 9.50
C GLU A 453 35.51 -2.23 8.56
N THR A 454 36.55 -2.96 9.01
CA THR A 454 37.15 -4.06 8.24
C THR A 454 36.15 -5.18 7.96
N TYR A 455 35.33 -5.54 8.95
CA TYR A 455 34.27 -6.54 8.77
C TYR A 455 33.25 -6.09 7.73
N TYR A 456 32.74 -4.86 7.87
CA TYR A 456 31.71 -4.34 6.98
C TYR A 456 32.23 -4.20 5.54
N SER A 457 33.45 -3.71 5.35
CA SER A 457 34.08 -3.66 4.02
C SER A 457 34.27 -5.05 3.39
N CYS A 458 34.53 -6.10 4.19
CA CYS A 458 34.59 -7.46 3.67
C CYS A 458 33.21 -7.98 3.25
N VAL A 459 32.17 -7.73 4.06
CA VAL A 459 30.79 -8.12 3.74
C VAL A 459 30.37 -7.46 2.43
N ASP A 460 30.57 -6.15 2.30
CA ASP A 460 30.25 -5.40 1.08
C ASP A 460 30.96 -6.03 -0.14
N ALA A 461 32.24 -6.39 -0.02
CA ALA A 461 32.99 -7.01 -1.11
C ALA A 461 32.49 -8.43 -1.49
N VAL A 462 32.04 -9.22 -0.51
CA VAL A 462 31.45 -10.54 -0.75
C VAL A 462 30.09 -10.41 -1.44
N GLU A 463 29.23 -9.54 -0.93
CA GLU A 463 27.90 -9.28 -1.51
C GLU A 463 28.01 -8.70 -2.92
N ASP A 464 28.93 -7.75 -3.17
CA ASP A 464 29.21 -7.23 -4.50
C ASP A 464 29.64 -8.33 -5.48
N LYS A 465 30.45 -9.27 -5.01
CA LYS A 465 30.94 -10.39 -5.84
C LYS A 465 29.81 -11.37 -6.15
N GLU A 466 28.98 -11.72 -5.18
CA GLU A 466 27.83 -12.61 -5.40
C GLU A 466 26.78 -11.97 -6.29
N PHE A 467 26.52 -10.68 -6.09
CA PHE A 467 25.61 -9.91 -6.95
C PHE A 467 26.13 -9.83 -8.38
N LYS A 468 27.43 -9.55 -8.60
CA LYS A 468 28.03 -9.59 -9.94
C LYS A 468 27.91 -10.96 -10.58
N ALA A 469 28.21 -12.04 -9.85
CA ALA A 469 28.06 -13.41 -10.35
C ALA A 469 26.61 -13.74 -10.73
N TYR A 470 25.64 -13.27 -9.95
CA TYR A 470 24.22 -13.41 -10.26
C TYR A 470 23.84 -12.64 -11.54
N ILE A 471 24.29 -11.40 -11.69
CA ILE A 471 24.05 -10.60 -12.91
C ILE A 471 24.71 -11.25 -14.14
N GLU A 472 25.93 -11.76 -14.01
CA GLU A 472 26.62 -12.48 -15.08
C GLU A 472 25.87 -13.77 -15.48
N ALA A 473 25.31 -14.50 -14.52
CA ALA A 473 24.47 -15.66 -14.77
C ALA A 473 23.14 -15.30 -15.48
N LEU A 474 22.57 -14.13 -15.18
CA LEU A 474 21.39 -13.62 -15.88
C LEU A 474 21.69 -13.07 -17.28
N ALA A 475 22.88 -12.49 -17.48
CA ALA A 475 23.34 -11.97 -18.76
C ALA A 475 23.75 -13.09 -19.74
N HIS A 476 24.09 -14.26 -19.20
CA HIS A 476 24.33 -15.47 -19.94
C HIS A 476 23.33 -16.56 -19.54
N PRO A 477 22.03 -16.43 -19.90
CA PRO A 477 21.11 -17.54 -19.83
C PRO A 477 21.53 -18.51 -20.94
N ALA A 478 22.59 -19.28 -20.73
CA ALA A 478 23.06 -20.26 -21.69
C ALA A 478 21.88 -21.20 -21.97
N ASN A 479 21.57 -21.54 -23.22
CA ASN A 479 22.26 -22.66 -23.86
C ASN A 479 22.49 -23.84 -22.89
N ALA A 480 21.50 -24.12 -22.04
CA ALA A 480 21.21 -25.45 -21.54
C ALA A 480 20.75 -26.26 -22.75
N THR A 481 21.72 -26.59 -23.58
CA THR A 481 21.62 -27.55 -24.67
C THR A 481 20.98 -28.81 -24.12
N ASN A 482 19.88 -29.17 -24.76
CA ASN A 482 19.41 -30.53 -24.99
C ASN A 482 20.58 -31.54 -24.99
N GLU A 483 20.89 -32.12 -23.84
CA GLU A 483 21.52 -33.44 -23.73
C GLU A 483 20.51 -34.38 -23.06
N THR A 484 19.43 -34.66 -23.78
CA THR A 484 18.57 -35.82 -23.53
C THR A 484 18.58 -36.72 -24.76
N GLY A 485 19.07 -37.95 -24.57
CA GLY A 485 18.56 -39.11 -25.30
C GLY A 485 19.37 -39.58 -26.51
N GLY A 486 20.58 -40.09 -26.27
CA GLY A 486 21.32 -40.87 -27.25
C GLY A 486 22.03 -42.06 -26.60
N ALA A 487 21.29 -42.98 -25.98
CA ALA A 487 21.83 -44.26 -25.53
C ALA A 487 20.99 -45.43 -26.05
N ASN A 488 21.63 -46.16 -26.97
CA ASN A 488 21.28 -47.46 -27.52
C ASN A 488 20.78 -48.49 -26.49
N SER A 489 19.76 -49.27 -26.88
CA SER A 489 19.69 -50.70 -26.56
C SER A 489 19.09 -51.49 -27.74
N SER A 490 19.99 -52.06 -28.54
CA SER A 490 19.75 -53.28 -29.31
C SER A 490 21.01 -54.13 -29.14
N GLY A 491 20.83 -55.35 -28.62
CA GLY A 491 21.90 -56.26 -28.19
C GLY A 491 21.57 -56.91 -26.86
#